data_AF-A0A7S1N484-F1
#
_entry.id   AF-A0A7S1N484-F1
#
_cell.length_a   1.000
_cell.length_b   1.000
_cell.length_c   1.000
_cell.angle_alpha   90.00
_cell.angle_beta   90.00
_cell.angle_gamma   90.00
#
_symmetry.space_group_name_H-M   'P 1'
#
loop_
_entity.id
_entity.type
_entity.pdbx_description
1 polymer ?
#
loop_
_entity_poly.entity_id
_entity_poly.type
_entity_poly.pdbx_seq_one_letter_code
_entity_poly.pdbx_strand_id
1 'polypeptide(L)'
;RTAVVVGMGNVALDCVRMLNAPPGLLERTDCTSTAAHQLLTSTVRCTQVLGRRGPLQAQFTIKEFRELALLGHPEGAAKPADPNPWLDLRLPEEACRQAAVAATGNRPKKRLMDLLEVVAGRPQAAEREASFQFFRVPIEFRGDAEGRVKEVVCAVTEVDDQGRSVQTSEVEVLPCDLVLRSVGYQSTAIEGVPFDAQRKKVRTDPKQRVLAGDGTVLPGVYATGWAGTGPTGVVATTISNAAECARTLARDLDAAP
;
A
#
# COMPACT_ATOMS: atom_id res chain seq x y z
N ARG A 1 -5.29 21.46 7.40
CA ARG A 1 -6.07 20.21 7.55
C ARG A 1 -5.13 19.02 7.47
N THR A 2 -5.49 17.92 8.12
CA THR A 2 -4.66 16.71 8.21
C THR A 2 -5.37 15.53 7.56
N ALA A 3 -4.66 14.82 6.67
CA ALA A 3 -5.11 13.57 6.10
C ALA A 3 -4.35 12.40 6.74
N VAL A 4 -5.06 11.32 7.04
CA VAL A 4 -4.47 10.05 7.50
C VAL A 4 -4.59 9.03 6.39
N VAL A 5 -3.48 8.41 5.99
CA VAL A 5 -3.43 7.30 5.03
C VAL A 5 -3.10 6.02 5.80
N VAL A 6 -3.99 5.03 5.77
CA VAL A 6 -3.81 3.77 6.49
C VAL A 6 -3.28 2.71 5.53
N GLY A 7 -2.03 2.30 5.72
CA GLY A 7 -1.36 1.29 4.89
C GLY A 7 0.03 1.72 4.45
N MET A 8 0.90 0.74 4.22
CA MET A 8 2.30 0.93 3.81
C MET A 8 2.59 0.19 2.50
N GLY A 9 1.73 0.39 1.49
CA GLY A 9 1.88 -0.18 0.15
C GLY A 9 2.02 0.90 -0.93
N ASN A 10 2.27 0.51 -2.18
CA ASN A 10 2.43 1.47 -3.29
C ASN A 10 1.21 2.40 -3.43
N VAL A 11 -0.01 1.88 -3.27
CA VAL A 11 -1.25 2.69 -3.34
C VAL A 11 -1.30 3.76 -2.24
N ALA A 12 -0.73 3.48 -1.06
CA ALA A 12 -0.65 4.51 -0.03
C ALA A 12 0.32 5.63 -0.46
N LEU A 13 1.43 5.28 -1.11
CA LEU A 13 2.36 6.27 -1.69
C LEU A 13 1.71 7.08 -2.81
N ASP A 14 0.87 6.46 -3.65
CA ASP A 14 0.06 7.18 -4.64
C ASP A 14 -0.81 8.26 -3.99
N CYS A 15 -1.52 7.93 -2.91
CA CYS A 15 -2.32 8.91 -2.16
C CYS A 15 -1.45 10.05 -1.62
N VAL A 16 -0.29 9.74 -1.05
CA VAL A 16 0.62 10.75 -0.51
C VAL A 16 1.16 11.65 -1.65
N ARG A 17 1.55 11.08 -2.79
CA ARG A 17 1.99 11.83 -3.96
C ARG A 17 0.90 12.77 -4.48
N MET A 18 -0.34 12.30 -4.59
CA MET A 18 -1.45 13.14 -5.04
C MET A 18 -1.73 14.31 -4.09
N LEU A 19 -1.69 14.07 -2.77
CA LEU A 19 -1.90 15.11 -1.76
C LEU A 19 -0.74 16.12 -1.67
N ASN A 20 0.48 15.70 -2.01
CA ASN A 20 1.70 16.52 -1.93
C ASN A 20 2.23 16.96 -3.30
N ALA A 21 1.49 16.71 -4.39
CA ALA A 21 1.89 17.10 -5.74
C ALA A 21 2.10 18.62 -5.82
N PRO A 22 3.26 19.09 -6.33
CA PRO A 22 3.50 20.51 -6.51
C PRO A 22 2.55 21.08 -7.59
N PRO A 23 2.27 22.40 -7.54
CA PRO A 23 1.47 23.08 -8.55
C PRO A 23 1.97 22.80 -9.97
N GLY A 24 1.04 22.60 -10.91
CA GLY A 24 1.37 22.33 -12.32
C GLY A 24 1.90 20.93 -12.64
N LEU A 25 2.16 20.06 -11.65
CA LEU A 25 2.54 18.66 -11.92
C LEU A 25 1.34 17.89 -12.48
N LEU A 26 0.19 17.96 -11.82
CA LEU A 26 -1.02 17.22 -12.20
C LEU A 26 -1.63 17.71 -13.53
N GLU A 27 -1.37 18.96 -13.92
CA GLU A 27 -1.84 19.53 -15.20
C GLU A 27 -1.14 18.91 -16.41
N ARG A 28 0.00 18.24 -16.20
CA ARG A 28 0.79 17.58 -17.24
C ARG A 28 0.51 16.09 -17.33
N THR A 29 -0.43 15.57 -16.54
CA THR A 29 -0.81 14.16 -16.51
C THR A 29 -2.22 13.97 -17.07
N ASP A 30 -2.65 12.71 -17.14
CA ASP A 30 -4.03 12.33 -17.48
C ASP A 30 -4.99 12.43 -16.28
N CYS A 31 -4.58 13.09 -15.19
CA CYS A 31 -5.44 13.34 -14.05
C CYS A 31 -6.70 14.12 -14.48
N THR A 32 -7.87 13.67 -14.04
CA THR A 32 -9.12 14.37 -14.37
C THR A 32 -9.07 15.82 -13.90
N SER A 33 -9.55 16.75 -14.74
CA SER A 33 -9.55 18.18 -14.43
C SER A 33 -10.25 18.49 -13.09
N THR A 34 -11.32 17.77 -12.76
CA THR A 34 -12.02 17.86 -11.48
C THR A 34 -11.10 17.52 -10.30
N ALA A 35 -10.39 16.38 -10.35
CA ALA A 35 -9.50 15.97 -9.28
C ALA A 35 -8.28 16.89 -9.16
N ALA A 36 -7.67 17.27 -10.30
CA ALA A 36 -6.55 18.21 -10.33
C ALA A 36 -6.96 19.55 -9.69
N HIS A 37 -8.11 20.10 -10.06
CA HIS A 37 -8.63 21.33 -9.48
C HIS A 37 -8.85 21.22 -7.96
N GLN A 38 -9.50 20.13 -7.50
CA GLN A 38 -9.72 19.92 -6.06
C GLN A 38 -8.41 19.80 -5.26
N LEU A 39 -7.40 19.13 -5.83
CA LEU A 39 -6.09 18.99 -5.19
C LEU A 39 -5.31 20.30 -5.18
N LEU A 40 -5.41 21.11 -6.24
CA LEU A 40 -4.81 22.44 -6.31
C LEU A 40 -5.41 23.37 -5.23
N THR A 41 -6.72 23.35 -5.04
CA THR A 41 -7.41 24.17 -4.02
C THR A 41 -7.46 23.53 -2.62
N SER A 42 -6.86 22.35 -2.45
CA SER A 42 -6.91 21.60 -1.20
C SER A 42 -6.24 22.38 -0.06
N THR A 43 -6.83 22.31 1.14
CA THR A 43 -6.27 22.85 2.38
C THR A 43 -5.58 21.78 3.24
N VAL A 44 -5.38 20.58 2.69
CA VAL A 44 -4.56 19.54 3.33
C VAL A 44 -3.10 20.01 3.32
N ARG A 45 -2.49 20.00 4.49
CA ARG A 45 -1.10 20.45 4.71
C ARG A 45 -0.29 19.41 5.45
N CYS A 46 -0.91 18.53 6.23
CA CYS A 46 -0.24 17.42 6.89
C CYS A 46 -0.83 16.08 6.39
N THR A 47 0.03 15.13 6.05
CA THR A 47 -0.35 13.75 5.72
C THR A 47 0.33 12.80 6.69
N GLN A 48 -0.43 12.01 7.44
CA GLN A 48 0.09 11.00 8.35
C GLN A 48 -0.13 9.61 7.75
N VAL A 49 0.93 8.85 7.49
CA VAL A 49 0.85 7.51 6.91
C VAL A 49 1.06 6.48 8.01
N LEU A 50 0.05 5.65 8.28
CA LEU A 50 0.04 4.71 9.38
C LEU A 50 0.29 3.27 8.93
N GLY A 51 1.27 2.63 9.54
CA GLY A 51 1.63 1.23 9.32
C GLY A 51 1.50 0.42 10.60
N ARG A 52 0.68 -0.64 10.60
CA ARG A 52 0.52 -1.53 11.76
C ARG A 52 1.74 -2.38 12.13
N ARG A 53 2.77 -2.40 11.28
CA ARG A 53 4.02 -3.15 11.48
C ARG A 53 5.20 -2.22 11.24
N GLY A 54 6.41 -2.73 11.42
CA GLY A 54 7.65 -1.99 11.20
C GLY A 54 8.02 -1.78 9.72
N PRO A 55 9.08 -0.99 9.48
CA PRO A 55 9.58 -0.67 8.14
C PRO A 55 10.00 -1.90 7.34
N LEU A 56 10.50 -2.96 8.01
CA LEU A 56 10.84 -4.23 7.36
C LEU A 56 9.66 -4.96 6.73
N GLN A 57 8.43 -4.67 7.15
CA GLN A 57 7.21 -5.29 6.63
C GLN A 57 6.41 -4.36 5.71
N ALA A 58 6.98 -3.18 5.38
CA ALA A 58 6.43 -2.30 4.36
C ALA A 58 6.34 -3.04 3.02
N GLN A 59 5.24 -2.81 2.30
CA GLN A 59 4.94 -3.45 1.03
C GLN A 59 5.20 -2.51 -0.17
N PHE A 60 5.48 -1.24 0.08
CA PHE A 60 5.89 -0.35 -1.00
C PHE A 60 7.26 -0.77 -1.55
N THR A 61 7.46 -0.53 -2.84
CA THR A 61 8.73 -0.85 -3.50
C THR A 61 9.69 0.34 -3.44
N ILE A 62 10.98 0.07 -3.61
CA ILE A 62 12.02 1.11 -3.65
C ILE A 62 11.82 2.14 -4.76
N LYS A 63 11.27 1.72 -5.91
CA LYS A 63 11.00 2.63 -7.03
C LYS A 63 9.98 3.69 -6.59
N GLU A 64 8.84 3.24 -6.08
CA GLU A 64 7.74 4.11 -5.69
C GLU A 64 8.10 5.04 -4.53
N PHE A 65 8.84 4.53 -3.54
CA PHE A 65 9.30 5.37 -2.43
C PHE A 65 10.34 6.41 -2.88
N ARG A 66 11.24 6.06 -3.80
CA ARG A 66 12.18 7.02 -4.38
C ARG A 66 11.47 8.13 -5.16
N GLU A 67 10.46 7.77 -5.94
CA GLU A 67 9.66 8.76 -6.67
C GLU A 67 8.91 9.70 -5.72
N LEU A 68 8.41 9.20 -4.59
CA LEU A 68 7.84 10.05 -3.54
C LEU A 68 8.91 10.99 -2.94
N ALA A 69 10.07 10.44 -2.57
CA ALA A 69 11.15 11.21 -1.96
C ALA A 69 11.68 12.31 -2.89
N LEU A 70 11.60 12.14 -4.21
CA LEU A 70 12.05 13.10 -5.22
C LEU A 70 10.89 13.75 -5.98
N LEU A 71 9.67 13.68 -5.47
CA LEU A 71 8.48 14.22 -6.13
C LEU A 71 8.69 15.71 -6.47
N GLY A 72 8.46 16.08 -7.73
CA GLY A 72 8.65 17.45 -8.24
C GLY A 72 10.08 17.79 -8.69
N HIS A 73 11.06 16.93 -8.46
CA HIS A 73 12.40 17.12 -9.03
C HIS A 73 12.38 16.86 -10.55
N PRO A 74 13.27 17.49 -11.33
CA PRO A 74 13.42 17.21 -12.74
C PRO A 74 13.72 15.73 -13.00
N GLU A 75 13.18 15.18 -14.09
CA GLU A 75 13.48 13.82 -14.51
C GLU A 75 15.00 13.63 -14.68
N GLY A 76 15.55 12.59 -14.05
CA GLY A 76 16.99 12.32 -14.07
C GLY A 76 17.83 13.07 -13.03
N ALA A 77 17.23 13.90 -12.15
CA ALA A 77 17.90 14.48 -11.00
C ALA A 77 18.40 13.37 -10.06
N ALA A 78 19.69 13.07 -10.13
CA ALA A 78 20.27 11.87 -9.57
C ALA A 78 20.79 12.07 -8.13
N LYS A 79 20.02 11.61 -7.15
CA LYS A 79 20.38 10.67 -6.06
C LYS A 79 19.44 10.88 -4.87
N PRO A 80 19.09 9.83 -4.10
CA PRO A 80 18.30 9.97 -2.88
C PRO A 80 18.98 10.76 -1.75
N ALA A 81 20.19 11.28 -1.99
CA ALA A 81 20.95 12.06 -1.02
C ALA A 81 20.32 13.44 -0.73
N ASP A 82 19.36 13.87 -1.55
CA ASP A 82 18.61 15.12 -1.37
C ASP A 82 17.10 14.85 -1.48
N PRO A 83 16.50 14.16 -0.48
CA PRO A 83 15.07 13.94 -0.46
C PRO A 83 14.34 15.24 -0.15
N ASN A 84 13.08 15.31 -0.60
CA ASN A 84 12.19 16.42 -0.30
C ASN A 84 12.12 16.70 1.21
N PRO A 85 12.31 17.97 1.65
CA PRO A 85 12.39 18.32 3.07
C PRO A 85 11.07 18.17 3.84
N TRP A 86 9.94 18.10 3.10
CA TRP A 86 8.61 17.88 3.67
C TRP A 86 8.30 16.42 4.01
N LEU A 87 9.15 15.49 3.60
CA LEU A 87 8.97 14.06 3.85
C LEU A 87 9.68 13.66 5.14
N ASP A 88 8.88 13.40 6.17
CA ASP A 88 9.32 12.87 7.46
C ASP A 88 9.09 11.35 7.53
N LEU A 89 10.11 10.64 8.02
CA LEU A 89 10.04 9.21 8.26
C LEU A 89 10.46 8.93 9.70
N ARG A 90 9.47 8.61 10.54
CA ARG A 90 9.70 8.31 11.96
C ARG A 90 10.06 6.84 12.12
N LEU A 91 11.35 6.56 12.03
CA LEU A 91 11.90 5.23 12.28
C LEU A 91 12.25 5.08 13.76
N PRO A 92 11.65 4.12 14.49
CA PRO A 92 12.16 3.77 15.82
C PRO A 92 13.60 3.25 15.70
N GLU A 93 14.52 3.75 16.53
CA GLU A 93 15.95 3.39 16.47
C GLU A 93 16.19 1.88 16.50
N GLU A 94 15.41 1.17 17.31
CA GLU A 94 15.50 -0.29 17.43
C GLU A 94 15.02 -1.01 16.16
N ALA A 95 13.99 -0.48 15.50
CA ALA A 95 13.49 -1.03 14.24
C ALA A 95 14.50 -0.85 13.10
N CYS A 96 15.27 0.25 13.08
CA CYS A 96 16.39 0.43 12.15
C CYS A 96 17.50 -0.60 12.36
N ARG A 97 17.93 -0.83 13.60
CA ARG A 97 18.97 -1.81 13.93
C ARG A 97 18.57 -3.23 13.51
N GLN A 98 17.36 -3.65 13.87
CA GLN A 98 16.83 -4.94 13.45
C GLN A 98 16.67 -5.04 11.93
N ALA A 99 16.38 -3.91 11.27
CA ALA A 99 16.26 -3.87 9.82
C ALA A 99 17.59 -4.05 9.07
N ALA A 100 18.65 -3.42 9.55
CA ALA A 100 19.99 -3.59 9.02
C ALA A 100 20.45 -5.06 9.10
N VAL A 101 20.12 -5.75 10.19
CA VAL A 101 20.44 -7.17 10.38
C VAL A 101 19.57 -8.09 9.49
N ALA A 102 18.25 -7.87 9.48
CA ALA A 102 17.29 -8.72 8.75
C ALA A 102 17.35 -8.57 7.22
N ALA A 103 17.94 -7.49 6.69
CA ALA A 103 18.10 -7.29 5.26
C ALA A 103 19.28 -8.08 4.65
N THR A 104 20.04 -8.81 5.47
CA THR A 104 21.16 -9.64 5.01
C THR A 104 20.65 -10.74 4.07
N GLY A 105 21.13 -10.74 2.82
CA GLY A 105 20.73 -11.72 1.78
C GLY A 105 19.59 -11.29 0.87
N ASN A 106 18.86 -10.20 1.15
CA ASN A 106 17.81 -9.67 0.28
C ASN A 106 18.19 -8.28 -0.25
N ARG A 107 18.91 -8.24 -1.39
CA ARG A 107 19.43 -7.00 -1.98
C ARG A 107 18.36 -5.93 -2.23
N PRO A 108 17.18 -6.23 -2.81
CA PRO A 108 16.10 -5.23 -2.95
C PRO A 108 15.66 -4.63 -1.62
N LYS A 109 15.48 -5.47 -0.59
CA LYS A 109 15.06 -5.03 0.74
C LYS A 109 16.12 -4.18 1.43
N LYS A 110 17.40 -4.57 1.34
CA LYS A 110 18.52 -3.77 1.86
C LYS A 110 18.53 -2.37 1.26
N ARG A 111 18.46 -2.27 -0.08
CA ARG A 111 18.45 -0.96 -0.77
C ARG A 111 17.26 -0.09 -0.38
N LEU A 112 16.11 -0.69 -0.08
CA LEU A 112 14.95 0.05 0.44
C LEU A 112 15.23 0.59 1.83
N MET A 113 15.79 -0.22 2.73
CA MET A 113 16.14 0.22 4.08
C MET A 113 17.21 1.33 4.05
N ASP A 114 18.26 1.18 3.25
CA ASP A 114 19.29 2.20 3.06
C ASP A 114 18.66 3.54 2.62
N LEU A 115 17.66 3.49 1.73
CA LEU A 115 16.93 4.67 1.28
C LEU A 115 16.06 5.29 2.39
N LEU A 116 15.37 4.47 3.16
CA LEU A 116 14.57 4.92 4.30
C LEU A 116 15.44 5.64 5.34
N GLU A 117 16.61 5.11 5.65
CA GLU A 117 17.57 5.74 6.57
C GLU A 117 18.06 7.10 6.07
N VAL A 118 18.27 7.27 4.77
CA VAL A 118 18.68 8.56 4.19
C VAL A 118 17.58 9.63 4.31
N VAL A 119 16.31 9.22 4.23
CA VAL A 119 15.15 10.12 4.36
C VAL A 119 14.84 10.42 5.83
N ALA A 120 15.07 9.46 6.73
CA ALA A 120 14.83 9.64 8.16
C ALA A 120 15.68 10.79 8.73
N GLY A 121 15.08 11.62 9.59
CA GLY A 121 15.81 12.65 10.33
C GLY A 121 16.12 13.94 9.54
N ARG A 122 15.43 14.19 8.42
CA ARG A 122 15.51 15.46 7.68
C ARG A 122 14.21 16.30 7.62
N PRO A 123 13.29 16.26 8.61
CA PRO A 123 12.11 17.12 8.53
C PRO A 123 12.51 18.58 8.66
N GLN A 124 12.21 19.38 7.64
CA GLN A 124 12.26 20.84 7.71
C GLN A 124 10.85 21.37 7.56
N ALA A 125 10.54 22.44 8.28
CA ALA A 125 9.25 23.12 8.17
C ALA A 125 8.97 23.44 6.70
N ALA A 126 7.88 22.91 6.19
CA ALA A 126 7.43 23.09 4.82
C ALA A 126 5.93 23.40 4.81
N GLU A 127 5.44 23.99 3.71
CA GLU A 127 4.01 24.31 3.62
C GLU A 127 3.15 23.03 3.70
N ARG A 128 3.62 21.95 3.06
CA ARG A 128 3.02 20.62 3.14
C ARG A 128 4.01 19.68 3.78
N GLU A 129 3.53 18.73 4.55
CA GLU A 129 4.33 17.73 5.26
C GLU A 129 3.68 16.35 5.14
N ALA A 130 4.51 15.32 5.03
CA ALA A 130 4.09 13.93 5.05
C ALA A 130 4.94 13.16 6.07
N SER A 131 4.32 12.58 7.10
CA SER A 131 5.00 11.81 8.13
C SER A 131 4.57 10.35 8.10
N PHE A 132 5.55 9.45 8.01
CA PHE A 132 5.34 8.01 8.04
C PHE A 132 5.56 7.47 9.45
N GLN A 133 4.51 6.84 10.00
CA GLN A 133 4.48 6.29 11.34
C GLN A 133 4.21 4.79 11.28
N PHE A 134 5.20 4.02 11.73
CA PHE A 134 5.09 2.59 11.91
C PHE A 134 4.50 2.26 13.27
N PHE A 135 4.16 0.99 13.48
CA PHE A 135 3.68 0.49 14.77
C PHE A 135 2.40 1.19 15.28
N ARG A 136 1.49 1.52 14.34
CA ARG A 136 0.19 2.15 14.62
C ARG A 136 -0.91 1.46 13.83
N VAL A 137 -1.98 1.07 14.50
CA VAL A 137 -3.19 0.54 13.87
C VAL A 137 -4.41 1.35 14.30
N PRO A 138 -5.21 1.90 13.36
CA PRO A 138 -6.48 2.53 13.71
C PRO A 138 -7.42 1.53 14.38
N ILE A 139 -7.97 1.92 15.53
CA ILE A 139 -8.96 1.13 16.29
C ILE A 139 -10.32 1.81 16.37
N GLU A 140 -10.38 3.13 16.19
CA GLU A 140 -11.62 3.90 16.23
C GLU A 140 -11.50 5.15 15.33
N PHE A 141 -12.59 5.54 14.67
CA PHE A 141 -12.71 6.82 13.99
C PHE A 141 -13.82 7.61 14.68
N ARG A 142 -13.51 8.82 15.12
CA ARG A 142 -14.48 9.69 15.79
C ARG A 142 -14.78 10.90 14.91
N GLY A 143 -16.05 11.26 14.87
CA GLY A 143 -16.55 12.34 14.06
C GLY A 143 -17.23 13.45 14.86
N ASP A 144 -17.52 14.55 14.17
CA ASP A 144 -18.39 15.61 14.68
C ASP A 144 -19.87 15.21 14.63
N ALA A 145 -20.75 16.12 15.04
CA ALA A 145 -22.20 15.92 15.02
C ALA A 145 -22.77 15.64 13.61
N GLU A 146 -22.04 16.05 12.56
CA GLU A 146 -22.39 15.81 11.16
C GLU A 146 -21.78 14.53 10.59
N GLY A 147 -21.09 13.74 11.42
CA GLY A 147 -20.47 12.46 11.03
C GLY A 147 -19.16 12.61 10.24
N ARG A 148 -18.56 13.80 10.19
CA ARG A 148 -17.26 14.02 9.54
C ARG A 148 -16.15 13.65 10.50
N VAL A 149 -15.16 12.89 10.04
CA VAL A 149 -14.01 12.50 10.88
C VAL A 149 -13.29 13.72 11.43
N LYS A 150 -12.92 13.65 12.72
CA LYS A 150 -12.14 14.65 13.44
C LYS A 150 -10.87 14.10 14.06
N GLU A 151 -10.90 12.82 14.40
CA GLU A 151 -9.74 12.13 14.94
C GLU A 151 -9.79 10.63 14.63
N VAL A 152 -8.59 10.05 14.53
CA VAL A 152 -8.40 8.60 14.50
C VAL A 152 -7.69 8.19 15.78
N VAL A 153 -8.26 7.20 16.46
CA VAL A 153 -7.66 6.57 17.62
C VAL A 153 -6.84 5.38 17.12
N CYS A 154 -5.56 5.34 17.47
CA CYS A 154 -4.63 4.32 17.06
C CYS A 154 -4.10 3.57 18.27
N ALA A 155 -4.11 2.24 18.24
CA ALA A 155 -3.30 1.45 19.17
C ALA A 155 -1.84 1.44 18.69
N VAL A 156 -0.91 1.55 19.63
CA VAL A 156 0.49 1.23 19.39
C VAL A 156 0.61 -0.28 19.21
N THR A 157 1.47 -0.71 18.30
CA THR A 157 1.64 -2.13 17.99
C THR A 157 3.09 -2.57 18.07
N GLU A 158 3.28 -3.86 18.30
CA GLU A 158 4.57 -4.53 18.16
C GLU A 158 4.45 -5.64 17.10
N VAL A 159 5.58 -6.19 16.70
CA VAL A 159 5.64 -7.33 15.78
C VAL A 159 6.10 -8.55 16.58
N ASP A 160 5.27 -9.59 16.62
CA ASP A 160 5.61 -10.85 17.27
C ASP A 160 6.61 -11.68 16.45
N ASP A 161 7.07 -12.80 17.02
CA ASP A 161 8.03 -13.72 16.37
C ASP A 161 7.51 -14.31 15.04
N GLN A 162 6.20 -14.27 14.80
CA GLN A 162 5.57 -14.73 13.56
C GLN A 162 5.39 -13.60 12.53
N GLY A 163 5.86 -12.39 12.84
CA GLY A 163 5.72 -11.22 11.96
C GLY A 163 4.32 -10.60 11.97
N ARG A 164 3.48 -10.95 12.94
CA ARG A 164 2.11 -10.44 13.10
C ARG A 164 2.13 -9.17 13.94
N SER A 165 1.20 -8.28 13.66
CA SER A 165 0.99 -7.05 14.43
C SER A 165 0.15 -7.39 15.67
N VAL A 166 0.66 -7.05 16.86
CA VAL A 166 -0.02 -7.22 18.14
C VAL A 166 -0.17 -5.84 18.80
N GLN A 167 -1.36 -5.54 19.33
CA GLN A 167 -1.63 -4.27 20.01
C GLN A 167 -0.99 -4.27 21.41
N THR A 168 -0.37 -3.16 21.79
CA THR A 168 0.02 -2.90 23.17
C THR A 168 -1.13 -2.24 23.93
N SER A 169 -0.94 -1.89 25.19
CA SER A 169 -1.91 -1.11 25.98
C SER A 169 -1.91 0.38 25.64
N GLU A 170 -0.95 0.86 24.84
CA GLU A 170 -0.81 2.27 24.53
C GLU A 170 -1.71 2.68 23.37
N VAL A 171 -2.30 3.86 23.50
CA VAL A 171 -3.22 4.44 22.52
C VAL A 171 -2.82 5.89 22.24
N GLU A 172 -2.91 6.28 20.98
CA GLU A 172 -2.63 7.63 20.49
C GLU A 172 -3.85 8.16 19.72
N VAL A 173 -4.20 9.42 19.95
CA VAL A 173 -5.30 10.09 19.24
C VAL A 173 -4.69 11.10 18.27
N LEU A 174 -4.98 10.93 16.99
CA LEU A 174 -4.45 11.78 15.92
C LEU A 174 -5.60 12.61 15.31
N PRO A 175 -5.56 13.96 15.45
CA PRO A 175 -6.50 14.83 14.76
C PRO A 175 -6.39 14.67 13.25
N CYS A 176 -7.53 14.49 12.57
CA CYS A 176 -7.58 14.39 11.12
C CYS A 176 -8.94 14.82 10.55
N ASP A 177 -8.92 15.33 9.32
CA ASP A 177 -10.10 15.78 8.58
C ASP A 177 -10.45 14.83 7.41
N LEU A 178 -9.56 13.89 7.10
CA LEU A 178 -9.67 12.93 6.01
C LEU A 178 -8.96 11.64 6.39
N VAL A 179 -9.58 10.49 6.12
CA VAL A 179 -8.95 9.17 6.25
C VAL A 179 -9.03 8.44 4.92
N LEU A 180 -7.90 8.00 4.40
CA LEU A 180 -7.78 7.18 3.19
C LEU A 180 -7.32 5.76 3.58
N ARG A 181 -8.18 4.77 3.35
CA ARG A 181 -7.89 3.37 3.68
C ARG A 181 -7.20 2.67 2.49
N SER A 182 -5.89 2.45 2.58
CA SER A 182 -5.08 1.74 1.59
C SER A 182 -4.54 0.40 2.15
N VAL A 183 -5.45 -0.45 2.63
CA VAL A 183 -5.13 -1.75 3.27
C VAL A 183 -5.37 -2.97 2.38
N GLY A 184 -5.51 -2.74 1.07
CA GLY A 184 -5.76 -3.77 0.06
C GLY A 184 -7.21 -3.78 -0.44
N TYR A 185 -7.39 -4.50 -1.54
CA TYR A 185 -8.69 -4.70 -2.19
C TYR A 185 -9.25 -6.09 -1.85
N GLN A 186 -10.46 -6.37 -2.34
CA GLN A 186 -11.11 -7.68 -2.23
C GLN A 186 -11.90 -7.92 -3.51
N SER A 187 -11.96 -9.17 -3.98
CA SER A 187 -12.86 -9.51 -5.08
C SER A 187 -14.30 -9.58 -4.57
N THR A 188 -15.26 -9.27 -5.44
CA THR A 188 -16.69 -9.48 -5.18
C THR A 188 -17.09 -10.84 -5.73
N ALA A 189 -17.96 -11.55 -5.01
CA ALA A 189 -18.51 -12.82 -5.49
C ALA A 189 -19.31 -12.59 -6.79
N ILE A 190 -19.12 -13.49 -7.76
CA ILE A 190 -19.90 -13.52 -9.01
C ILE A 190 -20.91 -14.65 -8.86
N GLU A 191 -22.16 -14.39 -9.22
CA GLU A 191 -23.22 -15.40 -9.18
C GLU A 191 -22.83 -16.63 -10.01
N GLY A 192 -23.04 -17.81 -9.45
CA GLY A 192 -22.66 -19.09 -10.08
C GLY A 192 -21.17 -19.45 -10.03
N VAL A 193 -20.29 -18.58 -9.49
CA VAL A 193 -18.85 -18.85 -9.40
C VAL A 193 -18.45 -19.12 -7.94
N PRO A 194 -17.82 -20.28 -7.64
CA PRO A 194 -17.31 -20.58 -6.31
C PRO A 194 -16.36 -19.53 -5.75
N PHE A 195 -16.64 -19.06 -4.53
CA PHE A 195 -15.92 -17.96 -3.89
C PHE A 195 -15.39 -18.36 -2.50
N ASP A 196 -14.13 -18.03 -2.22
CA ASP A 196 -13.56 -18.14 -0.87
C ASP A 196 -13.88 -16.87 -0.08
N ALA A 197 -14.93 -16.93 0.75
CA ALA A 197 -15.33 -15.80 1.57
C ALA A 197 -14.29 -15.37 2.61
N GLN A 198 -13.35 -16.25 3.00
CA GLN A 198 -12.27 -15.95 3.93
C GLN A 198 -11.10 -15.27 3.21
N ARG A 199 -10.69 -15.81 2.06
CA ARG A 199 -9.58 -15.26 1.25
C ARG A 199 -10.01 -14.15 0.29
N LYS A 200 -11.32 -13.92 0.13
CA LYS A 200 -11.94 -12.88 -0.71
C LYS A 200 -11.53 -12.95 -2.18
N LYS A 201 -11.52 -14.16 -2.73
CA LYS A 201 -11.14 -14.47 -4.11
C LYS A 201 -11.83 -15.74 -4.61
N VAL A 202 -11.83 -15.97 -5.91
CA VAL A 202 -12.31 -17.21 -6.54
C VAL A 202 -11.45 -18.38 -6.07
N ARG A 203 -12.09 -19.51 -5.75
CA ARG A 203 -11.37 -20.74 -5.37
C ARG A 203 -10.77 -21.38 -6.61
N THR A 204 -9.45 -21.58 -6.63
CA THR A 204 -8.77 -22.26 -7.74
C THR A 204 -7.79 -23.33 -7.27
N ASP A 205 -7.50 -24.29 -8.14
CA ASP A 205 -6.34 -25.18 -8.00
C ASP A 205 -5.03 -24.42 -8.34
N PRO A 206 -3.84 -25.04 -8.15
CA PRO A 206 -2.56 -24.43 -8.54
C PRO A 206 -2.39 -24.20 -10.05
N LYS A 207 -3.26 -24.78 -10.88
CA LYS A 207 -3.28 -24.61 -12.35
C LYS A 207 -4.35 -23.60 -12.80
N GLN A 208 -4.99 -22.91 -11.84
CA GLN A 208 -5.95 -21.81 -12.03
C GLN A 208 -7.35 -22.22 -12.52
N ARG A 209 -7.70 -23.51 -12.39
CA ARG A 209 -9.06 -23.98 -12.61
C ARG A 209 -9.92 -23.69 -11.41
N VAL A 210 -11.15 -23.26 -11.62
CA VAL A 210 -12.07 -22.97 -10.53
C VAL A 210 -12.50 -24.27 -9.84
N LEU A 211 -12.56 -24.23 -8.50
CA LEU A 211 -12.95 -25.36 -7.67
C LEU A 211 -14.35 -25.15 -7.11
N ALA A 212 -15.21 -26.16 -7.25
CA ALA A 212 -16.53 -26.21 -6.63
C ALA A 212 -16.45 -26.33 -5.10
N GLY A 213 -17.61 -26.30 -4.44
CA GLY A 213 -17.70 -26.34 -2.97
C GLY A 213 -17.10 -27.60 -2.34
N ASP A 214 -17.14 -28.72 -3.05
CA ASP A 214 -16.58 -30.02 -2.67
C ASP A 214 -15.09 -30.19 -3.05
N GLY A 215 -14.48 -29.16 -3.65
CA GLY A 215 -13.08 -29.18 -4.09
C GLY A 215 -12.84 -29.83 -5.46
N THR A 216 -13.89 -30.25 -6.17
CA THR A 216 -13.76 -30.73 -7.55
C THR A 216 -13.54 -29.58 -8.52
N VAL A 217 -12.87 -29.85 -9.65
CA VAL A 217 -12.69 -28.86 -10.71
C VAL A 217 -14.03 -28.61 -11.39
N LEU A 218 -14.41 -27.34 -11.49
CA LEU A 218 -15.55 -26.89 -12.28
C LEU A 218 -15.13 -26.83 -13.76
N PRO A 219 -15.64 -27.71 -14.65
CA PRO A 219 -15.17 -27.79 -16.02
C PRO A 219 -15.41 -26.48 -16.80
N GLY A 220 -14.41 -26.06 -17.57
CA GLY A 220 -14.52 -24.87 -18.43
C GLY A 220 -14.42 -23.52 -17.71
N VAL A 221 -14.22 -23.50 -16.39
CA VAL A 221 -14.15 -22.26 -15.60
C VAL A 221 -12.75 -22.08 -15.01
N TYR A 222 -12.15 -20.91 -15.26
CA TYR A 222 -10.81 -20.56 -14.83
C TYR A 222 -10.80 -19.16 -14.21
N ALA A 223 -9.83 -18.87 -13.33
CA ALA A 223 -9.64 -17.53 -12.80
C ALA A 223 -8.17 -17.12 -12.80
N THR A 224 -7.89 -15.94 -13.35
CA THR A 224 -6.56 -15.36 -13.45
C THR A 224 -6.52 -13.95 -12.85
N GLY A 225 -5.31 -13.46 -12.59
CA GLY A 225 -5.08 -12.19 -11.93
C GLY A 225 -5.69 -12.17 -10.53
N TRP A 226 -6.05 -10.98 -10.06
CA TRP A 226 -6.51 -10.76 -8.69
C TRP A 226 -7.74 -11.55 -8.29
N ALA A 227 -8.57 -11.97 -9.26
CA ALA A 227 -9.70 -12.85 -9.02
C ALA A 227 -9.27 -14.22 -8.47
N GLY A 228 -8.13 -14.78 -8.92
CA GLY A 228 -7.61 -16.08 -8.46
C GLY A 228 -6.44 -15.99 -7.47
N THR A 229 -5.61 -14.95 -7.58
CA THR A 229 -4.41 -14.78 -6.73
C THR A 229 -4.70 -13.95 -5.47
N GLY A 230 -5.72 -13.11 -5.49
CA GLY A 230 -5.90 -12.00 -4.56
C GLY A 230 -5.14 -10.74 -5.03
N PRO A 231 -5.39 -9.58 -4.40
CA PRO A 231 -4.94 -8.28 -4.89
C PRO A 231 -3.52 -7.94 -4.46
N THR A 232 -2.58 -8.75 -4.93
CA THR A 232 -1.15 -8.60 -4.71
C THR A 232 -0.41 -8.68 -6.04
N GLY A 233 0.84 -8.18 -6.04
CA GLY A 233 1.68 -8.19 -7.23
C GLY A 233 1.50 -6.96 -8.13
N VAL A 234 2.36 -6.89 -9.14
CA VAL A 234 2.40 -5.83 -10.16
C VAL A 234 1.80 -6.33 -11.47
N VAL A 235 1.61 -5.45 -12.46
CA VAL A 235 1.08 -5.83 -13.78
C VAL A 235 1.86 -7.00 -14.40
N ALA A 236 3.19 -7.01 -14.29
CA ALA A 236 4.02 -8.09 -14.81
C ALA A 236 3.68 -9.47 -14.19
N THR A 237 3.41 -9.55 -12.89
CA THR A 237 3.01 -10.82 -12.25
C THR A 237 1.62 -11.27 -12.71
N THR A 238 0.71 -10.34 -12.98
CA THR A 238 -0.61 -10.64 -13.54
C THR A 238 -0.51 -11.16 -14.97
N ILE A 239 0.37 -10.59 -15.80
CA ILE A 239 0.61 -11.06 -17.18
C ILE A 239 1.11 -12.51 -17.17
N SER A 240 2.14 -12.82 -16.36
CA SER A 240 2.66 -14.19 -16.26
C SER A 240 1.59 -15.17 -15.79
N ASN A 241 0.80 -14.78 -14.77
CA ASN A 241 -0.30 -15.58 -14.27
C ASN A 241 -1.39 -15.84 -15.32
N ALA A 242 -1.72 -14.84 -16.15
CA ALA A 242 -2.68 -15.01 -17.24
C ALA A 242 -2.16 -15.95 -18.34
N ALA A 243 -0.88 -15.85 -18.67
CA ALA A 243 -0.25 -16.75 -19.63
C ALA A 243 -0.23 -18.21 -19.14
N GLU A 244 -0.02 -18.44 -17.84
CA GLU A 244 -0.13 -19.78 -17.23
C GLU A 244 -1.56 -20.31 -17.35
N CYS A 245 -2.55 -19.48 -17.05
CA CYS A 245 -3.96 -19.85 -17.10
C CYS A 245 -4.38 -20.25 -18.52
N ALA A 246 -3.94 -19.47 -19.52
CA ALA A 246 -4.20 -19.76 -20.93
C ALA A 246 -3.58 -21.09 -21.37
N ARG A 247 -2.37 -21.41 -20.89
CA ARG A 247 -1.73 -22.72 -21.15
C ARG A 247 -2.47 -23.88 -20.49
N THR A 248 -3.00 -23.68 -19.28
CA THR A 248 -3.85 -24.71 -18.63
C THR A 248 -5.11 -24.93 -19.46
N LEU A 249 -5.81 -23.85 -19.83
CA LEU A 249 -7.03 -23.92 -20.63
C LEU A 249 -6.80 -24.65 -21.96
N ALA A 250 -5.71 -24.32 -22.68
CA ALA A 250 -5.38 -24.99 -23.94
C ALA A 250 -5.17 -26.50 -23.75
N ARG A 251 -4.43 -26.92 -22.72
CA ARG A 251 -4.21 -28.34 -22.43
C ARG A 251 -5.50 -29.09 -22.08
N ASP A 252 -6.41 -28.43 -21.36
CA ASP A 252 -7.68 -29.03 -20.99
C ASP A 252 -8.63 -29.15 -22.19
N LEU A 253 -8.55 -28.19 -23.12
CA LEU A 253 -9.28 -28.24 -24.38
C LEU A 253 -8.77 -29.36 -25.28
N ASP A 254 -7.45 -29.53 -25.40
CA ASP A 254 -6.84 -30.63 -26.18
C ASP A 254 -7.14 -32.01 -25.60
N ALA A 255 -7.37 -32.08 -24.28
CA ALA A 255 -7.72 -33.31 -23.58
C ALA A 255 -9.24 -33.54 -23.48
N ALA A 256 -10.06 -32.60 -23.95
CA ALA A 256 -11.51 -32.74 -23.92
C ALA A 256 -11.96 -33.78 -24.97
N PRO A 257 -12.92 -34.65 -24.63
CA PRO A 257 -13.45 -35.67 -25.53
C PRO A 257 -14.28 -35.10 -26.69
#